data_AF-A0A956IS16-F1
#
_entry.id   AF-A0A956IS16-F1
#
_cell.length_a   1.000
_cell.length_b   1.000
_cell.length_c   1.000
_cell.angle_alpha   90.00
_cell.angle_beta   90.00
_cell.angle_gamma   90.00
#
_symmetry.space_group_name_H-M   'P 1'
#
loop_
_entity.id
_entity.type
_entity.pdbx_description
1 polymer ?
#
loop_
_entity_poly.entity_id
_entity_poly.type
_entity_poly.pdbx_seq_one_letter_code
_entity_poly.pdbx_strand_id
1 'polypeptide(L)'
;MGKQSQISATVSEATKERLDRFTESYGLKKNYVVEQALLYFMDSRRELPDEALVPTRLVVDNKVFDALVDAMEDPAPPTEALRELMRGKVD
;
A
#
# COMPACT_ATOMS: atom_id res chain seq x y z
N MET A 1 -33.23 -1.09 -8.07
CA MET A 1 -32.15 -1.97 -7.58
C MET A 1 -31.70 -2.85 -8.73
N GLY A 2 -30.46 -2.68 -9.18
CA GLY A 2 -29.88 -3.53 -10.23
C GLY A 2 -29.66 -4.96 -9.75
N LYS A 3 -29.39 -5.88 -10.69
CA LYS A 3 -29.05 -7.26 -10.37
C LYS A 3 -27.77 -7.29 -9.50
N GLN A 4 -27.81 -8.05 -8.41
CA GLN A 4 -26.62 -8.32 -7.60
C GLN A 4 -25.82 -9.45 -8.24
N SER A 5 -24.50 -9.30 -8.27
CA SER A 5 -23.56 -10.32 -8.71
C SER A 5 -22.72 -10.78 -7.52
N GLN A 6 -22.45 -12.08 -7.44
CA GLN A 6 -21.58 -12.64 -6.41
C GLN A 6 -20.16 -12.78 -6.95
N ILE A 7 -19.18 -12.37 -6.13
CA ILE A 7 -17.76 -12.59 -6.39
C ILE A 7 -17.15 -13.38 -5.23
N SER A 8 -16.14 -14.19 -5.52
CA SER A 8 -15.41 -14.99 -4.53
C SER A 8 -13.93 -14.63 -4.58
N ALA A 9 -13.34 -14.36 -3.41
CA ALA A 9 -11.91 -14.08 -3.27
C ALA A 9 -11.41 -14.58 -1.91
N THR A 10 -10.14 -15.01 -1.86
CA THR A 10 -9.47 -15.38 -0.61
C THR A 10 -8.69 -14.19 -0.09
N VAL A 11 -8.79 -13.92 1.21
CA VAL A 11 -8.00 -12.91 1.92
C VAL A 11 -7.30 -13.54 3.11
N SER A 12 -6.29 -12.87 3.65
CA SER A 12 -5.66 -13.32 4.89
C SER A 12 -6.63 -13.25 6.08
N GLU A 13 -6.44 -14.11 7.07
CA GLU A 13 -7.22 -14.11 8.31
C GLU A 13 -7.16 -12.75 9.01
N ALA A 14 -5.97 -12.17 9.12
CA ALA A 14 -5.76 -10.84 9.69
C ALA A 14 -6.55 -9.74 8.96
N THR A 15 -6.65 -9.81 7.63
CA THR A 15 -7.47 -8.87 6.84
C THR A 15 -8.95 -9.05 7.13
N LYS A 16 -9.42 -10.29 7.22
CA LYS A 16 -10.81 -10.61 7.56
C LYS A 16 -11.17 -10.08 8.94
N GLU A 17 -10.33 -10.30 9.95
CA GLU A 17 -10.55 -9.76 11.31
C GLU A 17 -10.63 -8.24 11.34
N ARG A 18 -9.76 -7.57 10.58
CA ARG A 18 -9.76 -6.11 10.48
C ARG A 18 -11.03 -5.59 9.82
N LEU A 19 -11.51 -6.24 8.76
CA LEU A 19 -12.77 -5.90 8.10
C LEU A 19 -13.96 -6.09 9.05
N ASP A 20 -13.99 -7.20 9.77
CA ASP A 20 -15.06 -7.51 10.72
C ASP A 20 -15.17 -6.42 11.79
N ARG A 21 -14.06 -6.12 12.48
CA ARG A 21 -14.00 -5.07 13.51
C ARG A 21 -14.42 -3.71 12.98
N PHE A 22 -13.99 -3.36 11.77
CA PHE A 22 -14.36 -2.10 11.13
C PHE A 22 -15.87 -2.05 10.85
N THR A 23 -16.45 -3.11 10.28
CA THR A 23 -17.89 -3.14 9.99
C THR A 23 -18.74 -3.07 11.26
N GLU A 24 -18.29 -3.73 12.34
CA GLU A 24 -18.96 -3.70 13.64
C GLU A 24 -18.90 -2.31 14.28
N SER A 25 -17.72 -1.67 14.32
CA SER A 25 -17.54 -0.37 14.98
C SER A 25 -18.31 0.77 14.29
N TYR A 26 -18.51 0.67 12.98
CA TYR A 26 -19.17 1.70 12.17
C TYR A 26 -20.61 1.33 11.76
N GLY A 27 -21.12 0.16 12.18
CA GLY A 27 -22.47 -0.29 11.82
C GLY A 27 -22.69 -0.52 10.32
N LEU A 28 -21.62 -0.88 9.60
CA LEU A 28 -21.64 -1.04 8.14
C LEU A 28 -21.81 -2.50 7.75
N LYS A 29 -22.38 -2.75 6.56
CA LYS A 29 -22.42 -4.10 6.00
C LYS A 29 -21.11 -4.43 5.28
N LYS A 30 -20.64 -5.67 5.42
CA LYS A 30 -19.40 -6.15 4.76
C LYS A 30 -19.47 -6.01 3.24
N ASN A 31 -20.61 -6.33 2.63
CA ASN A 31 -20.79 -6.18 1.18
C ASN A 31 -20.66 -4.73 0.72
N TYR A 32 -21.21 -3.78 1.49
CA TYR A 32 -21.05 -2.36 1.22
C TYR A 32 -19.58 -1.93 1.28
N VAL A 33 -18.85 -2.33 2.33
CA VAL A 33 -17.43 -1.98 2.47
C VAL A 33 -16.59 -2.58 1.33
N VAL A 34 -16.85 -3.85 0.95
CA VAL A 34 -16.15 -4.50 -0.16
C VAL A 34 -16.44 -3.81 -1.49
N GLU A 35 -17.70 -3.49 -1.77
CA GLU A 35 -18.08 -2.79 -3.00
C GLU A 35 -17.44 -1.40 -3.10
N GLN A 36 -17.50 -0.62 -2.01
CA GLN A 36 -16.83 0.68 -1.97
C GLN A 36 -15.32 0.55 -2.16
N ALA A 37 -14.67 -0.39 -1.46
CA ALA A 37 -13.24 -0.61 -1.61
C ALA A 37 -12.83 -0.97 -3.05
N LEU A 38 -13.63 -1.81 -3.74
CA LEU A 38 -13.38 -2.15 -5.14
C LEU A 38 -13.55 -0.94 -6.07
N LEU A 39 -14.60 -0.12 -5.87
CA LEU A 39 -14.81 1.09 -6.65
C LEU A 39 -13.66 2.08 -6.45
N TYR A 40 -13.31 2.41 -5.20
CA TYR A 40 -12.19 3.30 -4.89
C TYR A 40 -10.86 2.78 -5.46
N PHE A 41 -10.63 1.47 -5.41
CA PHE A 41 -9.42 0.88 -5.99
C PHE A 41 -9.38 1.02 -7.53
N MET A 42 -10.50 0.79 -8.21
CA MET A 42 -10.58 0.93 -9.68
C MET A 42 -10.54 2.39 -10.14
N ASP A 43 -11.20 3.29 -9.42
CA ASP A 43 -11.26 4.71 -9.77
C ASP A 43 -9.91 5.37 -9.52
N SER A 44 -9.25 5.07 -8.39
CA SER A 44 -7.89 5.57 -8.12
C SER A 44 -6.87 5.13 -9.18
N ARG A 45 -7.04 3.93 -9.76
CA ARG A 45 -6.23 3.42 -10.88
C ARG A 45 -6.49 4.12 -12.22
N ARG A 46 -7.65 4.75 -12.39
CA ARG A 46 -8.01 5.47 -13.63
C ARG A 46 -7.61 6.94 -13.57
N GLU A 47 -7.67 7.54 -12.38
CA GLU A 47 -7.36 8.96 -12.18
C GLU A 47 -5.86 9.23 -12.05
N LEU A 48 -5.08 8.23 -11.60
CA LEU A 48 -3.65 8.36 -11.38
C LEU A 48 -2.87 7.58 -12.45
N PRO A 49 -1.83 8.17 -13.06
CA PRO A 49 -0.87 7.42 -13.87
C PRO A 49 -0.31 6.23 -13.08
N ASP A 50 0.01 5.11 -13.73
CA ASP A 50 0.54 3.92 -13.04
C ASP A 50 1.79 4.24 -12.19
N GLU A 51 2.55 5.29 -12.57
CA GLU A 51 3.72 5.77 -11.84
C GLU A 51 3.40 6.46 -10.49
N ALA A 52 2.15 6.85 -10.26
CA ALA A 52 1.70 7.52 -9.03
C ALA A 52 1.22 6.54 -7.94
N LEU A 53 1.10 5.25 -8.26
CA LEU A 53 0.73 4.21 -7.30
C LEU A 53 1.98 3.53 -6.76
N VAL A 54 2.57 4.10 -5.70
CA VAL A 54 3.66 3.46 -4.97
C VAL A 54 3.13 2.17 -4.33
N PRO A 55 3.65 0.99 -4.68
CA PRO A 55 3.23 -0.26 -4.05
C PRO A 55 3.50 -0.19 -2.54
N THR A 56 2.50 -0.52 -1.73
CA THR A 56 2.68 -0.63 -0.26
C THR A 56 3.58 -1.80 0.14
N ARG A 57 3.90 -2.69 -0.81
CA ARG A 57 4.83 -3.81 -0.65
C ARG A 57 5.80 -3.83 -1.81
N LEU A 58 7.09 -3.74 -1.50
CA LEU A 58 8.17 -4.01 -2.44
C LEU A 58 8.53 -5.49 -2.35
N VAL A 59 8.48 -6.19 -3.47
CA VAL A 59 8.95 -7.57 -3.59
C VAL A 59 10.29 -7.54 -4.30
N VAL A 60 11.31 -8.06 -3.65
CA VAL A 60 12.68 -8.13 -4.16
C VAL A 60 13.14 -9.59 -4.19
N ASP A 61 14.17 -9.89 -4.98
CA ASP A 61 14.82 -11.19 -4.91
C ASP A 61 15.68 -11.31 -3.63
N ASN A 62 16.07 -12.55 -3.29
CA ASN A 62 16.82 -12.82 -2.06
C ASN A 62 18.17 -12.09 -2.03
N LYS A 63 18.86 -11.97 -3.17
CA LYS A 63 20.17 -11.30 -3.22
C LYS A 63 20.05 -9.81 -2.91
N VAL A 64 19.02 -9.17 -3.46
CA VAL A 64 18.71 -7.76 -3.17
C VAL A 64 18.25 -7.59 -1.73
N PHE A 65 17.46 -8.55 -1.20
CA PHE A 65 17.05 -8.54 0.20
C PHE A 65 18.25 -8.58 1.15
N ASP A 66 19.19 -9.50 0.95
CA ASP A 66 20.38 -9.62 1.79
C ASP A 66 21.20 -8.32 1.76
N ALA A 67 21.42 -7.75 0.57
CA ALA A 67 22.12 -6.48 0.41
C ALA A 67 21.42 -5.30 1.12
N LEU A 68 20.08 -5.29 1.17
CA LEU A 68 19.32 -4.29 1.91
C LEU A 68 19.48 -4.45 3.42
N VAL A 69 19.46 -5.68 3.93
CA VAL A 69 19.67 -5.97 5.35
C VAL A 69 21.07 -5.50 5.78
N ASP A 70 22.10 -5.86 5.03
CA ASP A 70 23.49 -5.44 5.31
C ASP A 70 23.61 -3.90 5.37
N ALA A 71 22.99 -3.20 4.41
CA ALA A 71 23.00 -1.73 4.36
C ALA A 71 22.19 -1.06 5.49
N MET A 72 21.24 -1.77 6.10
CA MET A 72 20.49 -1.28 7.26
C MET A 72 21.24 -1.52 8.57
N GLU A 73 22.02 -2.60 8.66
CA GLU A 73 22.84 -2.92 9.82
C GLU A 73 24.10 -2.05 9.90
N ASP A 74 24.75 -1.81 8.76
CA ASP A 74 25.91 -0.90 8.64
C ASP A 74 25.65 0.21 7.60
N PRO A 75 24.95 1.28 8.00
CA PRO A 75 24.58 2.34 7.09
C PRO A 75 25.81 3.17 6.66
N ALA A 76 26.03 3.24 5.35
CA ALA A 76 27.05 4.12 4.79
C ALA A 76 26.80 5.59 5.17
N PRO A 77 27.85 6.39 5.39
CA PRO A 77 27.70 7.81 5.65
C PRO A 77 27.02 8.50 4.45
N PRO A 78 26.20 9.54 4.68
CA PRO A 78 25.57 10.30 3.61
C PRO A 78 26.60 10.78 2.59
N THR A 79 26.28 10.68 1.30
CA THR A 79 27.14 11.24 0.25
C THR A 79 27.13 12.76 0.31
N GLU A 80 28.17 13.41 -0.23
CA GLU A 80 28.21 14.88 -0.25
C GLU A 80 27.02 15.48 -1.00
N ALA A 81 26.65 14.88 -2.14
CA ALA A 81 25.46 15.28 -2.90
C ALA A 81 24.17 15.20 -2.07
N LEU A 82 24.02 14.17 -1.22
CA LEU A 82 22.86 14.06 -0.34
C LEU A 82 22.89 15.14 0.76
N ARG A 83 24.06 15.44 1.32
CA ARG A 83 24.19 16.52 2.32
C ARG A 83 23.87 17.89 1.71
N GLU A 84 24.36 18.17 0.52
CA GLU A 84 24.07 19.41 -0.21
C GLU A 84 22.57 19.52 -0.51
N LEU A 85 21.94 18.46 -0.99
CA LEU A 85 20.49 18.42 -1.22
C LEU A 85 19.70 18.71 0.06
N MET A 86 20.05 18.07 1.17
CA MET A 86 19.34 18.20 2.44
C MET A 86 19.54 19.55 3.14
N ARG A 87 20.61 20.30 2.82
CA ARG A 87 20.81 21.68 3.30
C ARG A 87 19.85 22.67 2.63
N GLY A 88 19.25 22.31 1.50
CA GLY A 88 18.37 23.19 0.73
C GLY A 88 19.13 24.32 0.02
N LYS A 89 18.50 24.96 -0.97
CA LYS A 89 18.98 26.25 -1.47
C LYS A 89 18.65 27.30 -0.42
N VAL A 90 19.67 28.01 0.07
CA VAL A 90 19.46 29.27 0.78
C VAL A 90 19.18 30.30 -0.30
N ASP A 91 17.91 30.66 -0.49
CA ASP A 91 17.52 31.89 -1.17
C ASP A 91 17.72 33.10 -0.23
#